data_AF-A0A376MIE5-F1
#
_entry.id   AF-A0A376MIE5-F1
#
_cell.length_a   1.000
_cell.length_b   1.000
_cell.length_c   1.000
_cell.angle_alpha   90.00
_cell.angle_beta   90.00
_cell.angle_gamma   90.00
#
_symmetry.space_group_name_H-M   'P 1'
#
loop_
_entity.id
_entity.type
_entity.pdbx_description
1 polymer ?
#
loop_
_entity_poly.entity_id
_entity_poly.type
_entity_poly.pdbx_seq_one_letter_code
_entity_poly.pdbx_strand_id
1 'polypeptide(L)'
;MMRKYFPLEASERLFVAIEEDDVVDAQVSLPPTIALSCTTEIIHDNYALCLQFWLNGVNRQELLRLICKQAKGDELTADERKQFKYMRARYKHLRFAQRLYLKKHQAGFLFGKTTVFLGRFQDGFRNGKKNIVSYYGNLLRVYLSSPVWSLVNYSYAIAS
;
A
#
# COMPACT_ATOMS: atom_id res chain seq x y z
N MET A 1 -15.51 10.42 14.35
CA MET A 1 -16.47 9.88 13.36
C MET A 1 -16.57 8.36 13.57
N MET A 2 -17.76 7.74 13.54
CA MET A 2 -17.84 6.27 13.58
C MET A 2 -17.11 5.69 12.37
N ARG A 3 -16.18 4.74 12.59
CA ARG A 3 -15.55 4.01 11.48
C ARG A 3 -16.64 3.24 10.73
N LYS A 4 -16.99 3.69 9.53
CA LYS A 4 -17.80 2.91 8.60
C LYS A 4 -17.01 1.66 8.25
N TYR A 5 -17.55 0.49 8.59
CA TYR A 5 -16.94 -0.79 8.27
C TYR A 5 -17.55 -1.28 6.96
N PHE A 6 -16.72 -1.60 5.99
CA PHE A 6 -17.15 -2.13 4.70
C PHE A 6 -17.14 -3.66 4.73
N PRO A 7 -18.08 -4.32 4.05
CA PRO A 7 -18.08 -5.78 3.95
C PRO A 7 -16.80 -6.28 3.24
N LEU A 8 -16.39 -7.51 3.55
CA LEU A 8 -15.19 -8.13 2.98
C LEU A 8 -15.21 -8.14 1.45
N GLU A 9 -16.37 -8.46 0.88
CA GLU A 9 -16.60 -8.49 -0.57
C GLU A 9 -16.21 -7.15 -1.25
N ALA A 10 -16.47 -6.01 -0.60
CA ALA A 10 -16.09 -4.71 -1.16
C ALA A 10 -14.56 -4.55 -1.21
N SER A 11 -13.83 -5.06 -0.21
CA SER A 11 -12.36 -5.07 -0.20
C SER A 11 -11.78 -6.04 -1.20
N GLU A 12 -12.43 -7.18 -1.44
CA GLU A 12 -12.04 -8.17 -2.44
C GLU A 12 -12.24 -7.64 -3.86
N ARG A 13 -13.40 -7.04 -4.15
CA ARG A 13 -13.65 -6.38 -5.43
C ARG A 13 -12.67 -5.25 -5.71
N LEU A 14 -12.34 -4.45 -4.69
CA LEU A 14 -11.29 -3.43 -4.81
C LEU A 14 -9.93 -4.07 -5.14
N PHE A 15 -9.61 -5.20 -4.52
CA PHE A 15 -8.35 -5.90 -4.79
C PHE A 15 -8.29 -6.45 -6.22
N VAL A 16 -9.37 -7.06 -6.70
CA VAL A 16 -9.48 -7.53 -8.09
C VAL A 16 -9.26 -6.38 -9.05
N ALA A 17 -9.93 -5.24 -8.84
CA ALA A 17 -9.73 -4.05 -9.68
C ALA A 17 -8.28 -3.54 -9.67
N ILE A 18 -7.58 -3.59 -8.51
CA ILE A 18 -6.16 -3.22 -8.41
C ILE A 18 -5.26 -4.21 -9.16
N GLU A 19 -5.60 -5.50 -9.18
CA GLU A 19 -4.84 -6.50 -9.95
C GLU A 19 -5.11 -6.41 -11.45
N GLU A 20 -6.34 -6.08 -11.86
CA GLU A 20 -6.73 -5.89 -13.27
C GLU A 20 -6.12 -4.63 -13.90
N ASP A 21 -5.99 -3.53 -13.16
CA ASP A 21 -5.41 -2.26 -13.61
C ASP A 21 -3.90 -2.36 -13.98
N ASP A 22 -3.24 -3.48 -13.66
CA ASP A 22 -1.89 -3.78 -14.16
C ASP A 22 -1.87 -4.27 -15.64
N VAL A 23 -3.03 -4.40 -16.31
CA VAL A 23 -3.17 -4.80 -17.73
C VAL A 23 -3.62 -3.62 -18.60
N VAL A 24 -2.84 -3.28 -19.63
CA VAL A 24 -3.18 -2.18 -20.57
C VAL A 24 -4.26 -2.66 -21.55
N ASP A 25 -5.46 -2.06 -21.49
CA ASP A 25 -6.49 -2.23 -22.52
C ASP A 25 -6.28 -1.22 -23.65
N ALA A 26 -5.90 -1.72 -24.83
CA ALA A 26 -5.67 -0.92 -26.03
C ALA A 26 -6.95 -0.45 -26.73
N GLN A 27 -8.13 -0.95 -26.32
CA GLN A 27 -9.42 -0.61 -26.93
C GLN A 27 -10.32 0.26 -26.04
N VAL A 28 -9.81 0.72 -24.88
CA VAL A 28 -10.59 1.57 -23.99
C VAL A 28 -10.88 2.93 -24.63
N SER A 29 -12.15 3.33 -24.66
CA SER A 29 -12.59 4.66 -25.09
C SER A 29 -13.09 5.45 -23.88
N LEU A 30 -13.01 6.79 -23.97
CA LEU A 30 -13.56 7.65 -22.93
C LEU A 30 -15.09 7.44 -22.85
N PRO A 31 -15.66 7.35 -21.64
CA PRO A 31 -17.11 7.26 -21.51
C PRO A 31 -17.75 8.52 -22.09
N PRO A 32 -18.93 8.40 -22.72
CA PRO A 32 -19.62 9.52 -23.37
C PRO A 32 -20.05 10.61 -22.38
N THR A 33 -20.09 10.31 -21.08
CA THR A 33 -20.37 11.30 -20.02
C THR A 33 -19.56 10.96 -18.78
N ILE A 34 -18.89 11.98 -18.24
CA ILE A 34 -18.18 11.87 -16.96
C ILE A 34 -19.10 12.45 -15.88
N ALA A 35 -19.58 11.59 -14.97
CA ALA A 35 -20.37 12.02 -13.84
C ALA A 35 -19.46 12.76 -12.84
N LEU A 36 -19.57 14.08 -12.76
CA LEU A 36 -18.80 14.92 -11.84
C LEU A 36 -19.42 15.05 -10.44
N SER A 37 -20.57 14.40 -10.20
CA SER A 37 -21.26 14.40 -8.90
C SER A 37 -20.48 13.57 -7.88
N CYS A 38 -19.48 14.17 -7.25
CA CYS A 38 -18.72 13.60 -6.16
C CYS A 38 -18.95 14.42 -4.89
N THR A 39 -19.61 13.83 -3.90
CA THR A 39 -19.84 14.50 -2.61
C THR A 39 -18.68 14.25 -1.65
N THR A 40 -18.58 15.07 -0.60
CA THR A 40 -17.56 14.91 0.44
C THR A 40 -17.69 13.55 1.13
N GLU A 41 -18.92 13.06 1.31
CA GLU A 41 -19.21 11.76 1.91
C GLU A 41 -18.67 10.62 1.05
N ILE A 42 -18.80 10.70 -0.28
CA ILE A 42 -18.24 9.71 -1.22
C ILE A 42 -16.71 9.69 -1.12
N ILE A 43 -16.07 10.86 -1.05
CA ILE A 43 -14.61 10.97 -0.89
C ILE A 43 -14.16 10.32 0.42
N HIS A 44 -14.86 10.60 1.52
CA HIS A 44 -14.54 10.05 2.84
C HIS A 44 -14.74 8.53 2.88
N ASP A 45 -15.85 8.03 2.31
CA ASP A 45 -16.14 6.61 2.24
C ASP A 45 -15.11 5.85 1.40
N ASN A 46 -14.73 6.38 0.23
CA ASN A 46 -13.71 5.78 -0.62
C ASN A 46 -12.35 5.74 0.09
N TYR A 47 -11.96 6.81 0.79
CA TYR A 47 -10.74 6.81 1.58
C TYR A 47 -10.79 5.78 2.71
N ALA A 48 -11.90 5.69 3.44
CA ALA A 48 -12.10 4.74 4.52
C ALA A 48 -12.01 3.29 4.03
N LEU A 49 -12.59 2.98 2.86
CA LEU A 49 -12.45 1.68 2.21
C LEU A 49 -10.99 1.36 1.88
N CYS A 50 -10.25 2.29 1.26
CA CYS A 50 -8.82 2.09 0.95
C CYS A 50 -7.97 1.88 2.22
N LEU A 51 -8.29 2.60 3.30
CA LEU A 51 -7.61 2.44 4.59
C LEU A 51 -7.91 1.07 5.22
N GLN A 52 -9.18 0.65 5.23
CA GLN A 52 -9.59 -0.68 5.70
C GLN A 52 -8.90 -1.78 4.89
N PHE A 53 -8.88 -1.65 3.57
CA PHE A 53 -8.21 -2.59 2.66
C PHE A 53 -6.72 -2.76 2.99
N TRP A 54 -6.02 -1.67 3.32
CA TRP A 54 -4.63 -1.73 3.77
C TRP A 54 -4.49 -2.38 5.15
N LEU A 55 -5.31 -1.97 6.13
CA LEU A 55 -5.28 -2.48 7.50
C LEU A 55 -5.52 -4.00 7.56
N ASN A 56 -6.48 -4.50 6.78
CA ASN A 56 -6.82 -5.92 6.74
C ASN A 56 -5.78 -6.76 5.97
N GLY A 57 -5.08 -6.16 5.01
CA GLY A 57 -4.25 -6.89 4.06
C GLY A 57 -2.74 -6.77 4.25
N VAL A 58 -2.27 -6.02 5.26
CA VAL A 58 -0.83 -5.86 5.56
C VAL A 58 -0.52 -6.40 6.95
N ASN A 59 0.17 -7.53 6.99
CA ASN A 59 0.76 -8.05 8.23
C ASN A 59 2.20 -7.54 8.37
N ARG A 60 2.42 -6.64 9.34
CA ARG A 60 3.73 -6.02 9.61
C ARG A 60 4.83 -7.04 9.92
N GLN A 61 4.53 -8.04 10.74
CA GLN A 61 5.52 -9.05 11.15
C GLN A 61 5.95 -9.89 9.95
N GLU A 62 4.98 -10.28 9.13
CA GLU A 62 5.23 -11.06 7.93
C GLU A 62 6.02 -10.26 6.89
N LEU A 63 5.64 -8.99 6.66
CA LEU A 63 6.41 -8.10 5.78
C LEU A 63 7.87 -7.96 6.25
N LEU A 64 8.09 -7.79 7.55
CA LEU A 64 9.43 -7.71 8.13
C LEU A 64 10.20 -9.02 7.97
N ARG A 65 9.54 -10.18 8.15
CA ARG A 65 10.14 -11.51 7.93
C ARG A 65 10.64 -11.66 6.50
N LEU A 66 9.81 -11.30 5.52
CA LEU A 66 10.15 -11.36 4.09
C LEU A 66 11.31 -10.44 3.73
N ILE A 67 11.31 -9.21 4.24
CA ILE A 67 12.41 -8.25 4.02
C ILE A 67 13.71 -8.77 4.62
N CYS A 68 13.67 -9.30 5.84
CA CYS A 68 14.85 -9.89 6.49
C CYS A 68 15.38 -11.10 5.70
N LYS A 69 14.50 -11.95 5.19
CA LYS A 69 14.86 -13.11 4.34
C LYS A 69 15.58 -12.64 3.07
N GLN A 70 14.97 -11.75 2.31
CA GLN A 70 15.59 -11.19 1.08
C GLN A 70 16.89 -10.41 1.35
N ALA A 71 16.98 -9.70 2.48
CA ALA A 71 18.18 -8.96 2.87
C ALA A 71 19.37 -9.87 3.21
N LYS A 72 19.12 -11.11 3.64
CA LYS A 72 20.16 -12.15 3.82
C LYS A 72 20.61 -12.76 2.49
N GLY A 73 19.92 -12.45 1.39
CA GLY A 73 20.16 -13.05 0.08
C GLY A 73 19.37 -14.33 -0.17
N ASP A 74 18.47 -14.71 0.74
CA ASP A 74 17.62 -15.89 0.57
C ASP A 74 16.56 -15.62 -0.50
N GLU A 75 16.27 -16.65 -1.29
CA GLU A 75 15.16 -16.58 -2.22
C GLU A 75 13.80 -16.74 -1.51
N LEU A 76 12.84 -15.93 -1.94
CA LEU A 76 11.45 -16.10 -1.56
C LEU A 76 10.82 -17.20 -2.41
N THR A 77 9.99 -18.05 -1.78
CA THR A 77 9.12 -18.99 -2.49
C THR A 77 8.12 -18.23 -3.36
N ALA A 78 7.44 -18.93 -4.28
CA ALA A 78 6.41 -18.31 -5.12
C ALA A 78 5.32 -17.62 -4.27
N ASP A 79 4.87 -18.28 -3.20
CA ASP A 79 3.86 -17.74 -2.28
C ASP A 79 4.37 -16.52 -1.52
N GLU A 80 5.62 -16.56 -1.02
CA GLU A 80 6.23 -15.42 -0.33
C GLU A 80 6.41 -14.22 -1.26
N ARG A 81 6.79 -14.45 -2.53
CA ARG A 81 6.86 -13.38 -3.55
C ARG A 81 5.48 -12.78 -3.81
N LYS A 82 4.45 -13.62 -3.89
CA LYS A 82 3.05 -13.19 -4.06
C LYS A 82 2.58 -12.35 -2.86
N GLN A 83 2.85 -12.82 -1.64
CA GLN A 83 2.54 -12.09 -0.40
C GLN A 83 3.23 -10.73 -0.35
N PHE A 84 4.53 -10.66 -0.65
CA PHE A 84 5.26 -9.39 -0.72
C PHE A 84 4.67 -8.45 -1.78
N LYS A 85 4.37 -8.96 -2.98
CA LYS A 85 3.72 -8.18 -4.07
C LYS A 85 2.40 -7.57 -3.56
N TYR A 86 1.57 -8.37 -2.90
CA TYR A 86 0.24 -7.95 -2.44
C TYR A 86 0.30 -6.91 -1.33
N MET A 87 1.18 -7.09 -0.34
CA MET A 87 1.39 -6.08 0.69
C MET A 87 1.91 -4.77 0.08
N ARG A 88 2.86 -4.83 -0.86
CA ARG A 88 3.36 -3.63 -1.57
C ARG A 88 2.26 -2.95 -2.39
N ALA A 89 1.41 -3.70 -3.08
CA ALA A 89 0.28 -3.15 -3.84
C ALA A 89 -0.66 -2.36 -2.92
N ARG A 90 -0.96 -2.89 -1.72
CA ARG A 90 -1.76 -2.20 -0.70
C ARG A 90 -1.14 -0.89 -0.24
N TYR A 91 0.17 -0.86 0.02
CA TYR A 91 0.87 0.39 0.35
C TYR A 91 0.79 1.42 -0.78
N LYS A 92 1.02 0.99 -2.02
CA LYS A 92 0.96 1.84 -3.21
C LYS A 92 -0.45 2.43 -3.36
N HIS A 93 -1.47 1.58 -3.25
CA HIS A 93 -2.87 1.99 -3.38
C HIS A 93 -3.29 3.01 -2.31
N LEU A 94 -3.05 2.72 -1.03
CA LEU A 94 -3.36 3.67 0.04
C LEU A 94 -2.57 4.98 -0.10
N ARG A 95 -1.30 4.93 -0.57
CA ARG A 95 -0.54 6.15 -0.86
C ARG A 95 -1.21 6.99 -1.94
N PHE A 96 -1.78 6.37 -2.98
CA PHE A 96 -2.55 7.10 -4.00
C PHE A 96 -3.86 7.64 -3.42
N ALA A 97 -4.60 6.84 -2.66
CA ALA A 97 -5.82 7.27 -1.99
C ALA A 97 -5.58 8.49 -1.08
N GLN A 98 -4.45 8.54 -0.36
CA GLN A 98 -4.08 9.71 0.44
C GLN A 98 -3.85 10.97 -0.39
N ARG A 99 -3.24 10.82 -1.57
CA ARG A 99 -3.02 11.97 -2.46
C ARG A 99 -4.30 12.40 -3.17
N LEU A 100 -5.21 11.47 -3.40
CA LEU A 100 -6.47 11.72 -4.09
C LEU A 100 -7.53 12.33 -3.16
N TYR A 101 -7.69 11.77 -1.96
CA TYR A 101 -8.83 12.05 -1.07
C TYR A 101 -8.51 12.97 0.12
N LEU A 102 -7.25 13.10 0.55
CA LEU A 102 -6.93 14.02 1.65
C LEU A 102 -6.86 15.46 1.15
N LYS A 103 -7.33 16.40 1.97
CA LYS A 103 -7.29 17.85 1.68
C LYS A 103 -5.89 18.38 1.33
N LYS A 104 -4.83 17.80 1.92
CA LYS A 104 -3.45 18.19 1.65
C LYS A 104 -2.86 17.55 0.39
N HIS A 105 -3.57 16.60 -0.22
CA HIS A 105 -3.13 15.81 -1.39
C HIS A 105 -1.73 15.17 -1.22
N GLN A 106 -1.39 14.82 0.03
CA GLN A 106 -0.09 14.30 0.42
C GLN A 106 -0.28 13.07 1.31
N ALA A 107 0.56 12.07 1.07
CA ALA A 107 0.67 10.92 1.94
C ALA A 107 1.37 11.29 3.25
N GLY A 108 1.01 10.61 4.34
CA GLY A 108 1.73 10.75 5.61
C GLY A 108 3.22 10.47 5.44
N PHE A 109 4.09 11.31 6.00
CA PHE A 109 5.53 11.28 5.71
C PHE A 109 6.15 9.88 5.88
N LEU A 110 5.95 9.26 7.05
CA LEU A 110 6.48 7.93 7.37
C LEU A 110 5.93 6.84 6.43
N PHE A 111 4.65 6.92 6.11
CA PHE A 111 3.99 5.98 5.21
C PHE A 111 4.47 6.10 3.77
N GLY A 112 4.60 7.34 3.27
CA GLY A 112 5.14 7.65 1.96
C GLY A 112 6.57 7.15 1.81
N LYS A 113 7.43 7.37 2.83
CA LYS A 113 8.80 6.84 2.85
C LYS A 113 8.84 5.32 2.84
N THR A 114 8.03 4.66 3.68
CA THR A 114 7.91 3.19 3.70
C THR A 114 7.56 2.63 2.32
N THR A 115 6.56 3.22 1.66
CA THR A 115 6.13 2.82 0.31
C THR A 115 7.26 2.96 -0.73
N VAL A 116 8.03 4.05 -0.67
CA VAL A 116 9.19 4.27 -1.56
C VAL A 116 10.31 3.27 -1.26
N PHE A 117 10.61 3.01 0.01
CA PHE A 117 11.67 2.08 0.41
C PHE A 117 11.33 0.64 0.00
N LEU A 118 10.07 0.22 0.11
CA LEU A 118 9.61 -1.08 -0.40
C LEU A 118 9.86 -1.21 -1.91
N GLY A 119 9.62 -0.14 -2.68
CA GLY A 119 9.93 -0.11 -4.12
C GLY A 119 11.42 -0.27 -4.39
N ARG A 120 12.25 0.59 -3.79
CA ARG A 120 13.70 0.56 -4.02
C ARG A 120 14.37 -0.74 -3.54
N PHE A 121 13.86 -1.33 -2.46
CA PHE A 121 14.29 -2.64 -1.98
C PHE A 121 14.00 -3.73 -3.01
N GLN A 122 12.77 -3.78 -3.54
CA GLN A 122 12.39 -4.74 -4.57
C GLN A 122 13.23 -4.58 -5.85
N ASP A 123 13.44 -3.34 -6.30
CA ASP A 123 14.24 -3.06 -7.49
C ASP A 123 15.70 -3.43 -7.27
N GLY A 124 16.25 -3.17 -6.08
CA GLY A 124 17.59 -3.62 -5.70
C GLY A 124 17.72 -5.14 -5.77
N PHE A 125 16.73 -5.87 -5.26
CA PHE A 125 16.72 -7.32 -5.25
C PHE A 125 16.63 -7.90 -6.68
N ARG A 126 15.69 -7.39 -7.49
CA ARG A 126 15.52 -7.80 -8.90
C ARG A 126 16.77 -7.58 -9.74
N ASN A 127 17.53 -6.52 -9.46
CA ASN A 127 18.75 -6.19 -10.18
C ASN A 127 20.03 -6.76 -9.54
N GLY A 128 19.92 -7.62 -8.52
CA GLY A 128 21.08 -8.21 -7.83
C GLY A 128 21.97 -7.20 -7.08
N LYS A 129 21.48 -5.98 -6.84
CA LYS A 129 22.26 -4.89 -6.21
C LYS A 129 22.26 -5.03 -4.69
N LYS A 130 23.13 -5.91 -4.17
CA LYS A 130 23.24 -6.24 -2.73
C LYS A 130 23.34 -5.01 -1.81
N ASN A 131 24.07 -3.97 -2.20
CA ASN A 131 24.21 -2.73 -1.41
C ASN A 131 22.87 -2.01 -1.24
N ILE A 132 22.05 -1.96 -2.30
CA ILE A 132 20.71 -1.34 -2.28
C ILE A 132 19.77 -2.16 -1.42
N VAL A 133 19.79 -3.49 -1.58
CA VAL A 133 18.97 -4.41 -0.79
C VAL A 133 19.29 -4.27 0.70
N SER A 134 20.57 -4.27 1.07
CA SER A 134 20.99 -4.11 2.47
C SER A 134 20.59 -2.75 3.04
N TYR A 135 20.86 -1.66 2.30
CA TYR A 135 20.53 -0.30 2.73
C TYR A 135 19.03 -0.10 2.97
N TYR A 136 18.19 -0.42 1.98
CA TYR A 136 16.75 -0.26 2.13
C TYR A 136 16.14 -1.30 3.07
N GLY A 137 16.73 -2.50 3.18
CA GLY A 137 16.34 -3.50 4.17
C GLY A 137 16.53 -2.96 5.60
N ASN A 138 17.64 -2.29 5.89
CA ASN A 138 17.89 -1.66 7.19
C ASN A 138 16.89 -0.55 7.49
N LEU A 139 16.64 0.34 6.52
CA LEU A 139 15.63 1.39 6.68
C LEU A 139 14.24 0.80 6.93
N LEU A 140 13.85 -0.23 6.17
CA LEU A 140 12.56 -0.88 6.36
C LEU A 140 12.44 -1.56 7.73
N ARG A 141 13.51 -2.15 8.27
CA ARG A 141 13.52 -2.68 9.64
C ARG A 141 13.19 -1.61 10.68
N VAL A 142 13.72 -0.40 10.51
CA VAL A 142 13.42 0.74 11.40
C VAL A 142 11.97 1.20 11.21
N TYR A 143 11.52 1.38 9.97
CA TYR A 143 10.18 1.92 9.68
C TYR A 143 9.05 0.94 10.01
N LEU A 144 9.31 -0.37 9.97
CA LEU A 144 8.38 -1.43 10.35
C LEU A 144 8.55 -1.88 11.81
N SER A 145 9.41 -1.21 12.58
CA SER A 145 9.52 -1.44 14.02
C SER A 145 8.22 -1.04 14.72
N SER A 146 7.90 -1.71 15.83
CA SER A 146 6.69 -1.44 16.61
C SER A 146 6.45 0.05 16.94
N PRO A 147 7.45 0.83 17.42
CA PRO A 147 7.23 2.23 17.76
C PRO A 147 6.90 3.12 16.55
N VAL A 148 7.60 2.93 15.43
CA VAL A 148 7.33 3.71 14.20
C VAL A 148 5.97 3.32 13.60
N TRP A 149 5.62 2.04 13.67
CA TRP A 149 4.31 1.55 13.24
C TRP A 149 3.16 2.14 14.03
N SER A 150 3.30 2.26 15.36
CA SER A 150 2.30 2.89 16.21
C SER A 150 2.07 4.36 15.84
N LEU A 151 3.13 5.10 15.47
CA LEU A 151 3.00 6.49 14.98
C LEU A 151 2.26 6.57 13.64
N VAL A 152 2.51 5.63 12.73
CA VAL A 152 1.78 5.52 11.47
C VAL A 152 0.30 5.28 11.73
N ASN A 153 -0.05 4.31 12.59
CA ASN A 153 -1.43 4.04 12.96
C ASN A 153 -2.11 5.22 13.69
N TYR A 154 -1.40 5.89 14.58
CA TYR A 154 -1.91 7.06 15.31
C TYR A 154 -2.24 8.22 14.35
N SER A 155 -1.41 8.44 13.33
CA SER A 155 -1.66 9.49 12.32
C SER A 155 -2.95 9.28 11.52
N TYR A 156 -3.42 8.04 11.40
CA TYR A 156 -4.68 7.70 10.73
C TYR A 156 -5.88 7.60 11.67
N ALA A 157 -5.66 7.56 12.98
CA ALA A 157 -6.73 7.70 13.97
C ALA A 157 -7.17 9.17 14.15
N ILE A 158 -6.29 10.13 13.87
CA ILE A 158 -6.57 11.59 13.99
C ILE A 158 -7.04 12.20 12.66
N ALA A 159 -6.66 11.63 11.52
CA ALA A 159 -7.02 12.13 10.19
C ALA A 159 -8.45 11.72 9.72
N SER A 160 -9.23 11.08 10.60
CA SER A 160 -10.60 10.58 10.39
C SER A 160 -11.57 11.16 11.41
#